data_AF-A0A962KPE0-F1
#
_entry.id   AF-A0A962KPE0-F1
#
_cell.length_a   1.000
_cell.length_b   1.000
_cell.length_c   1.000
_cell.angle_alpha   90.00
_cell.angle_beta   90.00
_cell.angle_gamma   90.00
#
_symmetry.space_group_name_H-M   'P 1'
#
loop_
_entity.id
_entity.type
_entity.pdbx_description
1 polymer ?
#
loop_
_entity_poly.entity_id
_entity_poly.type
_entity_poly.pdbx_seq_one_letter_code
_entity_poly.pdbx_strand_id
1 'polypeptide(L)'
;MKSKWAPKNSYDLHSENQSFGASDLERWPLQDLLQKTQKPGEEFCSYGEVLSQCLLLINESPTARLMVQEAIQEKWEITLFDLSGGEYWIDVEEKLILLDSNALTPSALGRSVYFKNAVIVTLIKALRDIWQEKRHGGFDEKYRPEYTMTMERVRSADCDVLSILIAWELRADAYPDLWRHLIGSENGDMAMAFSGFLERNPSGQFNRQAMTAAFRQWFRCEVRVNTCDHNTLEYLDDILKETREQNPFGTKKPKAVEVEILSCLPDRTAYLQGYGSEILSDPLFSGMDDPINQSHLFHILYDLEATIIENVPFRDSDLAKKIFPAQPLMLEKKTTKADQ
;
A
#
# COMPACT_ATOMS: atom_id res chain seq x y z
N MET A 1 -9.79 10.39 14.37
CA MET A 1 -9.23 9.04 14.34
C MET A 1 -7.96 9.12 13.51
N LYS A 2 -6.89 8.46 13.92
CA LYS A 2 -5.63 8.48 13.18
C LYS A 2 -5.52 7.14 12.46
N SER A 3 -5.67 7.18 11.14
CA SER A 3 -5.53 6.03 10.25
C SER A 3 -4.20 5.31 10.47
N LYS A 4 -4.27 4.07 10.94
CA LYS A 4 -3.18 3.08 10.83
C LYS A 4 -3.42 2.30 9.54
N TRP A 5 -3.12 2.91 8.40
CA TRP A 5 -3.20 2.20 7.14
C TRP A 5 -1.82 1.63 6.77
N ALA A 6 -1.76 0.30 6.69
CA ALA A 6 -0.71 -0.42 5.99
C ALA A 6 -1.35 -1.68 5.39
N PRO A 7 -1.11 -2.01 4.11
CA PRO A 7 -1.56 -3.27 3.56
C PRO A 7 -0.79 -4.37 4.30
N LYS A 8 -1.51 -5.19 5.07
CA LYS A 8 -0.97 -6.39 5.73
C LYS A 8 -0.58 -7.40 4.66
N ASN A 9 0.51 -7.19 3.94
CA ASN A 9 1.10 -8.27 3.18
C ASN A 9 1.54 -9.33 4.20
N SER A 10 0.73 -10.39 4.30
CA SER A 10 0.92 -11.67 4.99
C SER A 10 1.06 -11.72 6.53
N TYR A 11 0.30 -12.66 7.10
CA TYR A 11 0.35 -13.27 8.43
C TYR A 11 0.35 -12.37 9.67
N ASP A 12 -0.88 -12.13 10.14
CA ASP A 12 -1.33 -12.15 11.53
C ASP A 12 -0.27 -11.90 12.63
N LEU A 13 0.07 -10.63 12.83
CA LEU A 13 0.76 -10.12 14.01
C LEU A 13 -0.21 -9.55 15.06
N HIS A 14 -1.53 -9.74 14.89
CA HIS A 14 -2.54 -9.15 15.77
C HIS A 14 -3.49 -10.15 16.45
N SER A 15 -3.30 -11.47 16.30
CA SER A 15 -4.03 -12.46 17.10
C SER A 15 -3.61 -12.52 18.58
N GLU A 16 -2.58 -11.80 19.02
CA GLU A 16 -2.36 -11.51 20.43
C GLU A 16 -1.87 -10.07 20.63
N ASN A 17 -2.21 -9.47 21.76
CA ASN A 17 -1.72 -8.17 22.26
C ASN A 17 -0.18 -8.11 22.36
N GLN A 18 0.54 -8.20 21.25
CA GLN A 18 1.91 -7.69 21.16
C GLN A 18 1.79 -6.23 20.75
N SER A 19 1.64 -5.36 21.74
CA SER A 19 2.36 -4.10 21.65
C SER A 19 3.82 -4.49 21.46
N PHE A 20 4.27 -4.58 20.21
CA PHE A 20 5.69 -4.70 19.92
C PHE A 20 6.36 -3.62 20.76
N GLY A 21 7.35 -4.01 21.56
CA GLY A 21 8.23 -3.06 22.25
C GLY A 21 9.04 -2.31 21.20
N ALA A 22 8.37 -1.45 20.43
CA ALA A 22 8.96 -0.66 19.35
C ALA A 22 10.02 0.30 19.91
N SER A 23 10.11 0.44 21.23
CA SER A 23 11.20 1.09 21.95
C SER A 23 12.57 0.43 21.73
N ASP A 24 12.62 -0.86 21.39
CA ASP A 24 13.86 -1.63 21.39
C ASP A 24 14.37 -1.92 19.96
N LEU A 25 13.61 -1.55 18.94
CA LEU A 25 14.05 -1.68 17.55
C LEU A 25 15.06 -0.59 17.22
N GLU A 26 16.17 -0.98 16.59
CA GLU A 26 17.11 -0.01 16.04
C GLU A 26 16.45 0.69 14.85
N ARG A 27 16.19 1.99 15.00
CA ARG A 27 15.59 2.85 13.97
C ARG A 27 16.68 3.74 13.39
N TRP A 28 16.66 3.94 12.08
CA TRP A 28 17.61 4.83 11.42
C TRP A 28 16.87 5.93 10.64
N PRO A 29 17.13 7.21 10.93
CA PRO A 29 16.68 8.30 10.07
C PRO A 29 17.23 8.13 8.66
N LEU A 30 16.38 8.31 7.64
CA LEU A 30 16.80 8.17 6.24
C LEU A 30 17.97 9.12 5.89
N GLN A 31 18.02 10.30 6.51
CA GLN A 31 19.10 11.27 6.30
C GLN A 31 20.47 10.75 6.76
N ASP A 32 20.51 10.01 7.85
CA ASP A 32 21.74 9.49 8.42
C ASP A 32 22.29 8.33 7.58
N LEU A 33 21.37 7.51 7.04
CA LEU A 33 21.72 6.40 6.15
C LEU A 33 22.38 6.85 4.84
N LEU A 34 22.03 8.02 4.30
CA LEU A 34 22.68 8.59 3.12
C LEU A 34 24.09 9.11 3.39
N GLN A 35 24.45 9.38 4.64
CA GLN A 35 25.77 9.87 5.02
C GLN A 35 26.73 8.74 5.39
N LYS A 36 26.20 7.55 5.69
CA LYS A 36 27.00 6.36 5.96
C LYS A 36 27.66 5.88 4.67
N THR A 37 28.98 5.86 4.65
CA THR A 37 29.76 5.24 3.57
C THR A 37 30.41 3.97 4.09
N GLN A 38 30.05 2.83 3.50
CA GLN A 38 30.76 1.58 3.78
C GLN A 38 32.01 1.48 2.89
N LYS A 39 33.12 0.99 3.45
CA LYS A 39 34.31 0.74 2.62
C LYS A 39 34.08 -0.51 1.76
N PRO A 40 34.55 -0.51 0.50
CA PRO A 40 34.46 -1.69 -0.34
C PRO A 40 35.13 -2.91 0.31
N GLY A 41 34.39 -4.02 0.40
CA GLY A 41 34.91 -5.30 0.91
C GLY A 41 34.78 -5.53 2.41
N GLU A 42 34.26 -4.58 3.19
CA GLU A 42 33.92 -4.81 4.60
C GLU A 42 32.65 -5.68 4.72
N GLU A 43 32.62 -6.57 5.70
CA GLU A 43 31.41 -7.33 6.03
C GLU A 43 30.34 -6.39 6.61
N PHE A 44 29.06 -6.73 6.40
CA PHE A 44 27.95 -6.00 7.04
C PHE A 44 27.80 -6.46 8.49
N CYS A 45 28.01 -5.52 9.39
CA CYS A 45 27.91 -5.68 10.84
C CYS A 45 26.54 -5.25 11.37
N SER A 46 25.77 -4.45 10.63
CA SER A 46 24.45 -3.97 11.06
C SER A 46 23.45 -3.87 9.90
N TYR A 47 22.15 -3.93 10.21
CA TYR A 47 21.10 -3.66 9.23
C TYR A 47 21.15 -2.23 8.70
N GLY A 48 21.60 -1.27 9.52
CA GLY A 48 21.81 0.11 9.08
C GLY A 48 22.82 0.25 7.93
N GLU A 49 23.83 -0.62 7.85
CA GLU A 49 24.76 -0.65 6.70
C GLU A 49 24.11 -1.22 5.44
N VAL A 50 23.29 -2.28 5.58
CA VAL A 50 22.53 -2.85 4.47
C VAL A 50 21.54 -1.82 3.92
N LEU A 51 20.76 -1.18 4.81
CA LEU A 51 19.80 -0.14 4.47
C LEU A 51 20.48 1.07 3.84
N SER A 52 21.63 1.49 4.37
CA SER A 52 22.43 2.57 3.77
C SER A 52 22.82 2.26 2.34
N GLN A 53 23.32 1.06 2.05
CA GLN A 53 23.64 0.66 0.67
C GLN A 53 22.41 0.64 -0.24
N CYS A 54 21.29 0.06 0.22
CA CYS A 54 20.05 0.02 -0.55
C CYS A 54 19.55 1.44 -0.86
N LEU A 55 19.57 2.33 0.13
CA LEU A 55 19.12 3.70 0.01
C LEU A 55 20.01 4.52 -0.93
N LEU A 56 21.33 4.39 -0.81
CA LEU A 56 22.28 5.04 -1.72
C LEU A 56 22.06 4.59 -3.17
N LEU A 57 21.83 3.30 -3.40
CA LEU A 57 21.56 2.76 -4.73
C LEU A 57 20.29 3.35 -5.33
N ILE A 58 19.15 3.30 -4.62
CA ILE A 58 17.90 3.84 -5.18
C ILE A 58 17.95 5.35 -5.36
N ASN A 59 18.74 6.06 -4.56
CA ASN A 59 18.90 7.51 -4.67
C ASN A 59 19.57 7.94 -5.99
N GLU A 60 20.19 7.03 -6.74
CA GLU A 60 20.66 7.29 -8.10
C GLU A 60 19.51 7.48 -9.09
N SER A 61 18.36 6.81 -8.89
CA SER A 61 17.17 7.03 -9.72
C SER A 61 16.60 8.44 -9.49
N PRO A 62 16.32 9.22 -10.55
CA PRO A 62 15.74 10.55 -10.42
C PRO A 62 14.36 10.50 -9.73
N THR A 63 13.55 9.49 -10.02
CA THR A 63 12.22 9.33 -9.41
C THR A 63 12.32 8.99 -7.93
N ALA A 64 13.12 7.98 -7.58
CA ALA A 64 13.29 7.56 -6.18
C ALA A 64 13.93 8.66 -5.32
N ARG A 65 14.92 9.39 -5.84
CA ARG A 65 15.58 10.51 -5.15
C ARG A 65 14.60 11.56 -4.63
N LEU A 66 13.58 11.90 -5.43
CA LEU A 66 12.56 12.86 -5.02
C LEU A 66 11.68 12.32 -3.89
N MET A 67 11.33 11.03 -3.93
CA MET A 67 10.57 10.39 -2.84
C MET A 67 11.41 10.28 -1.56
N VAL A 68 12.69 9.92 -1.66
CA VAL A 68 13.62 9.87 -0.52
C VAL A 68 13.79 11.26 0.10
N GLN A 69 13.96 12.31 -0.71
CA GLN A 69 14.08 13.69 -0.21
C GLN A 69 12.82 14.13 0.54
N GLU A 70 11.63 13.80 0.03
CA GLU A 70 10.39 14.12 0.72
C GLU A 70 10.26 13.33 2.03
N ALA A 71 10.59 12.03 2.03
CA ALA A 71 10.58 11.20 3.23
C ALA A 71 11.54 11.73 4.31
N ILE A 72 12.72 12.21 3.91
CA ILE A 72 13.69 12.88 4.81
C ILE A 72 13.11 14.16 5.40
N GLN A 73 12.46 15.00 4.58
CA GLN A 73 11.84 16.24 5.05
C GLN A 73 10.75 15.99 6.09
N GLU A 74 10.00 14.90 5.92
CA GLU A 74 8.96 14.42 6.85
C GLU A 74 9.53 13.59 8.02
N LYS A 75 10.86 13.45 8.09
CA LYS A 75 11.60 12.76 9.16
C LYS A 75 11.22 11.29 9.32
N TRP A 76 10.98 10.60 8.21
CA TRP A 76 10.77 9.16 8.24
C TRP A 76 12.05 8.42 8.67
N GLU A 77 11.85 7.41 9.49
CA GLU A 77 12.83 6.43 9.91
C GLU A 77 12.54 5.09 9.25
N ILE A 78 13.56 4.24 9.19
CA ILE A 78 13.44 2.90 8.63
C ILE A 78 14.11 1.88 9.55
N THR A 79 13.61 0.64 9.52
CA THR A 79 14.23 -0.52 10.17
C THR A 79 14.01 -1.80 9.37
N LEU A 80 14.79 -2.84 9.69
CA LEU A 80 14.63 -4.20 9.19
C LEU A 80 14.23 -5.11 10.35
N PHE A 81 13.14 -5.84 10.17
CA PHE A 81 12.61 -6.76 11.18
C PHE A 81 12.07 -8.03 10.50
N ASP A 82 11.95 -9.15 11.22
CA ASP A 82 11.31 -10.34 10.66
C ASP A 82 9.79 -10.17 10.66
N LEU A 83 9.21 -9.93 9.49
CA LEU A 83 7.76 -9.71 9.33
C LEU A 83 6.99 -11.02 9.11
N SER A 84 7.60 -12.19 9.30
CA SER A 84 6.93 -13.50 9.14
C SER A 84 6.25 -13.68 7.78
N GLY A 85 6.83 -13.10 6.73
CA GLY A 85 6.40 -13.23 5.34
C GLY A 85 5.92 -11.95 4.69
N GLY A 86 5.72 -10.87 5.46
CA GLY A 86 5.26 -9.61 4.90
C GLY A 86 6.33 -8.83 4.15
N GLU A 87 5.96 -8.00 3.19
CA GLU A 87 6.94 -7.21 2.43
C GLU A 87 7.47 -6.02 3.25
N TYR A 88 6.54 -5.24 3.78
CA TYR A 88 6.81 -4.05 4.58
C TYR A 88 5.59 -3.67 5.42
N TRP A 89 5.82 -2.84 6.45
CA TRP A 89 4.79 -2.20 7.26
C TRP A 89 5.13 -0.72 7.45
N ILE A 90 4.10 0.13 7.57
CA ILE A 90 4.24 1.58 7.71
C ILE A 90 3.50 2.03 8.97
N ASP A 91 4.23 2.67 9.88
CA ASP A 91 3.65 3.44 10.97
C ASP A 91 3.60 4.91 10.59
N VAL A 92 2.41 5.39 10.22
CA VAL A 92 2.20 6.79 9.81
C VAL A 92 2.34 7.75 10.98
N GLU A 93 2.00 7.31 12.20
CA GLU A 93 2.04 8.10 13.42
C GLU A 93 3.49 8.24 13.93
N GLU A 94 4.22 7.13 13.99
CA GLU A 94 5.63 7.10 14.41
C GLU A 94 6.60 7.47 13.29
N LYS A 95 6.12 7.66 12.05
CA LYS A 95 6.93 7.91 10.85
C LYS A 95 8.00 6.84 10.64
N LEU A 96 7.60 5.58 10.76
CA LEU A 96 8.50 4.43 10.67
C LEU A 96 8.14 3.52 9.49
N ILE A 97 9.14 3.14 8.69
CA ILE A 97 9.06 2.09 7.68
C ILE A 97 9.72 0.83 8.25
N LEU A 98 9.03 -0.30 8.23
CA LEU A 98 9.57 -1.60 8.60
C LEU A 98 9.64 -2.43 7.34
N LEU A 99 10.85 -2.87 6.97
CA LEU A 99 11.05 -3.81 5.87
C LEU A 99 11.33 -5.19 6.42
N ASP A 100 10.97 -6.23 5.66
CA ASP A 100 11.27 -7.59 6.07
C ASP A 100 12.74 -7.96 5.90
N SER A 101 13.32 -8.46 6.99
CA SER A 101 14.66 -9.03 7.02
C SER A 101 14.72 -10.46 6.48
N ASN A 102 13.57 -11.09 6.24
CA ASN A 102 13.45 -12.50 5.84
C ASN A 102 14.12 -13.45 6.86
N ALA A 103 14.11 -13.08 8.14
CA ALA A 103 14.84 -13.75 9.22
C ALA A 103 16.36 -13.91 8.96
N LEU A 104 16.96 -13.08 8.10
CA LEU A 104 18.39 -13.14 7.76
C LEU A 104 19.20 -12.16 8.59
N THR A 105 20.35 -12.61 9.10
CA THR A 105 21.32 -11.71 9.75
C THR A 105 21.84 -10.62 8.80
N PRO A 106 22.32 -9.47 9.30
CA PRO A 106 22.85 -8.40 8.45
C PRO A 106 23.92 -8.85 7.44
N SER A 107 24.85 -9.71 7.88
CA SER A 107 25.90 -10.27 7.03
C SER A 107 25.35 -11.18 5.93
N ALA A 108 24.36 -12.02 6.24
CA ALA A 108 23.71 -12.88 5.26
C ALA A 108 22.89 -12.08 4.23
N LEU A 109 22.12 -11.10 4.72
CA LEU A 109 21.31 -10.22 3.89
C LEU A 109 22.16 -9.38 2.94
N GLY A 110 23.21 -8.73 3.44
CA GLY A 110 24.09 -7.87 2.64
C GLY A 110 24.91 -8.62 1.59
N ARG A 111 25.24 -9.89 1.83
CA ARG A 111 25.94 -10.76 0.85
C ARG A 111 25.02 -11.33 -0.22
N SER A 112 23.74 -11.52 0.08
CA SER A 112 22.79 -12.06 -0.88
C SER A 112 22.29 -10.99 -1.83
N VAL A 113 22.71 -11.06 -3.10
CA VAL A 113 22.18 -10.17 -4.14
C VAL A 113 20.66 -10.32 -4.28
N TYR A 114 20.14 -11.54 -4.14
CA TYR A 114 18.70 -11.81 -4.25
C TYR A 114 17.91 -11.08 -3.15
N PHE A 115 18.25 -11.30 -1.88
CA PHE A 115 17.50 -10.70 -0.77
C PHE A 115 17.74 -9.20 -0.66
N LYS A 116 18.94 -8.72 -1.00
CA LYS A 116 19.20 -7.28 -1.09
C LYS A 116 18.32 -6.61 -2.15
N ASN A 117 18.17 -7.23 -3.32
CA ASN A 117 17.28 -6.70 -4.36
C ASN A 117 15.81 -6.75 -3.92
N ALA A 118 15.39 -7.79 -3.18
CA ALA A 118 14.05 -7.84 -2.59
C ALA A 118 13.82 -6.67 -1.63
N VAL A 119 14.77 -6.39 -0.72
CA VAL A 119 14.73 -5.22 0.18
C VAL A 119 14.67 -3.90 -0.58
N ILE A 120 15.40 -3.78 -1.70
CA ILE A 120 15.35 -2.58 -2.54
C ILE A 120 13.95 -2.40 -3.15
N VAL A 121 13.34 -3.47 -3.67
CA VAL A 121 11.99 -3.41 -4.25
C VAL A 121 10.97 -3.02 -3.18
N THR A 122 11.01 -3.64 -2.00
CA THR A 122 10.08 -3.32 -0.91
C THR A 122 10.30 -1.90 -0.36
N LEU A 123 11.55 -1.43 -0.29
CA LEU A 123 11.87 -0.04 0.05
C LEU A 123 11.24 0.95 -0.94
N ILE A 124 11.34 0.68 -2.25
CA ILE A 124 10.73 1.55 -3.27
C ILE A 124 9.21 1.60 -3.09
N LYS A 125 8.58 0.44 -2.89
CA LYS A 125 7.13 0.34 -2.64
C LYS A 125 6.74 1.13 -1.39
N ALA A 126 7.43 0.93 -0.27
CA ALA A 126 7.17 1.66 0.97
C ALA A 126 7.35 3.18 0.82
N LEU A 127 8.39 3.64 0.12
CA LEU A 127 8.61 5.07 -0.17
C LEU A 127 7.49 5.66 -1.02
N ARG A 128 7.00 4.91 -2.02
CA ARG A 128 5.86 5.33 -2.82
C ARG A 128 4.59 5.35 -1.98
N ASP A 129 4.46 4.41 -1.05
CA ASP A 129 3.26 4.28 -0.25
C ASP A 129 3.12 5.41 0.77
N ILE A 130 4.19 5.79 1.48
CA ILE A 130 4.19 6.99 2.34
C ILE A 130 3.92 8.28 1.55
N TRP A 131 4.34 8.32 0.28
CA TRP A 131 4.07 9.45 -0.62
C TRP A 131 2.57 9.57 -0.92
N GLN A 132 1.88 8.44 -1.10
CA GLN A 132 0.43 8.39 -1.26
C GLN A 132 -0.28 8.75 0.05
N GLU A 133 0.17 8.19 1.17
CA GLU A 133 -0.44 8.41 2.47
C GLU A 133 -0.48 9.88 2.84
N LYS A 134 0.62 10.60 2.65
CA LYS A 134 0.70 12.05 2.88
C LYS A 134 -0.34 12.85 2.09
N ARG A 135 -0.68 12.39 0.88
CA ARG A 135 -1.56 13.12 -0.06
C ARG A 135 -3.01 12.73 0.06
N HIS A 136 -3.28 11.50 0.47
CA HIS A 136 -4.62 10.91 0.38
C HIS A 136 -5.17 10.43 1.73
N GLY A 137 -4.30 10.11 2.69
CA GLY A 137 -4.67 9.43 3.92
C GLY A 137 -5.27 8.05 3.66
N GLY A 138 -5.95 7.53 4.67
CA GLY A 138 -6.79 6.34 4.56
C GLY A 138 -8.00 6.59 3.66
N PHE A 139 -8.29 5.65 2.76
CA PHE A 139 -9.45 5.73 1.86
C PHE A 139 -10.77 5.42 2.57
N ASP A 140 -10.72 4.63 3.64
CA ASP A 140 -11.83 4.22 4.50
C ASP A 140 -12.58 5.40 5.12
N GLU A 141 -11.87 6.47 5.52
CA GLU A 141 -12.49 7.66 6.11
C GLU A 141 -13.39 8.42 5.11
N LYS A 142 -13.14 8.23 3.81
CA LYS A 142 -13.77 9.00 2.73
C LYS A 142 -14.77 8.20 1.91
N TYR A 143 -14.48 6.94 1.65
CA TYR A 143 -15.23 6.09 0.73
C TYR A 143 -15.92 4.93 1.46
N ARG A 144 -16.95 4.38 0.81
CA ARG A 144 -17.59 3.14 1.29
C ARG A 144 -16.65 1.94 1.08
N PRO A 145 -16.80 0.85 1.85
CA PRO A 145 -15.97 -0.34 1.74
C PRO A 145 -15.69 -0.80 0.30
N GLU A 146 -16.72 -0.92 -0.54
CA GLU A 146 -16.56 -1.39 -1.93
C GLU A 146 -15.67 -0.47 -2.79
N TYR A 147 -15.64 0.82 -2.47
CA TYR A 147 -14.81 1.80 -3.16
C TYR A 147 -13.42 1.90 -2.54
N THR A 148 -13.29 1.69 -1.23
CA THR A 148 -11.99 1.52 -0.58
C THR A 148 -11.22 0.38 -1.24
N MET A 149 -11.86 -0.78 -1.46
CA MET A 149 -11.27 -1.91 -2.20
C MET A 149 -10.68 -1.48 -3.54
N THR A 150 -11.47 -0.76 -4.36
CA THR A 150 -11.03 -0.33 -5.69
C THR A 150 -9.83 0.62 -5.58
N MET A 151 -9.86 1.57 -4.64
CA MET A 151 -8.79 2.54 -4.46
C MET A 151 -7.51 1.89 -3.92
N GLU A 152 -7.61 0.89 -3.05
CA GLU A 152 -6.43 0.16 -2.56
C GLU A 152 -5.77 -0.70 -3.62
N ARG A 153 -6.53 -1.30 -4.55
CA ARG A 153 -5.94 -1.95 -5.72
C ARG A 153 -5.19 -0.97 -6.59
N VAL A 154 -5.76 0.21 -6.84
CA VAL A 154 -5.08 1.25 -7.64
C VAL A 154 -3.79 1.69 -6.94
N ARG A 155 -3.81 1.91 -5.63
CA ARG A 155 -2.64 2.28 -4.82
C ARG A 155 -1.57 1.18 -4.86
N SER A 156 -1.96 -0.08 -4.67
CA SER A 156 -1.05 -1.23 -4.71
C SER A 156 -0.40 -1.41 -6.09
N ALA A 157 -1.21 -1.31 -7.16
CA ALA A 157 -0.71 -1.35 -8.53
C ALA A 157 0.27 -0.21 -8.82
N ASP A 158 -0.02 0.99 -8.33
CA ASP A 158 0.87 2.15 -8.47
C ASP A 158 2.22 1.93 -7.77
N CYS A 159 2.23 1.40 -6.54
CA CYS A 159 3.47 1.05 -5.83
C CYS A 159 4.34 0.06 -6.62
N ASP A 160 3.74 -1.00 -7.19
CA ASP A 160 4.47 -1.96 -8.02
C ASP A 160 4.96 -1.34 -9.33
N VAL A 161 4.15 -0.52 -10.00
CA VAL A 161 4.55 0.21 -11.23
C VAL A 161 5.75 1.13 -10.96
N LEU A 162 5.79 1.79 -9.80
CA LEU A 162 6.93 2.62 -9.42
C LEU A 162 8.21 1.81 -9.21
N SER A 163 8.10 0.60 -8.66
CA SER A 163 9.25 -0.32 -8.56
C SER A 163 9.82 -0.69 -9.93
N ILE A 164 8.94 -0.95 -10.92
CA ILE A 164 9.32 -1.24 -12.30
C ILE A 164 10.02 -0.02 -12.94
N LEU A 165 9.44 1.18 -12.79
CA LEU A 165 10.03 2.41 -13.32
C LEU A 165 11.42 2.67 -12.76
N ILE A 166 11.58 2.62 -11.44
CA ILE A 166 12.86 2.92 -10.79
C ILE A 166 13.93 1.90 -11.17
N ALA A 167 13.58 0.61 -11.23
CA ALA A 167 14.53 -0.40 -11.70
C ALA A 167 14.90 -0.22 -13.17
N TRP A 168 13.98 0.26 -14.00
CA TRP A 168 14.29 0.61 -15.39
C TRP A 168 15.24 1.80 -15.49
N GLU A 169 15.04 2.84 -14.69
CA GLU A 169 15.95 4.00 -14.61
C GLU A 169 17.36 3.56 -14.19
N LEU A 170 17.48 2.71 -13.16
CA LEU A 170 18.76 2.20 -12.64
C LEU A 170 19.44 1.21 -13.57
N ARG A 171 18.71 0.63 -14.55
CA ARG A 171 19.27 -0.34 -15.50
C ARG A 171 20.35 0.28 -16.39
N ALA A 172 20.19 1.54 -16.79
CA ALA A 172 21.12 2.23 -17.66
C ALA A 172 22.41 2.67 -16.91
N ASP A 173 22.30 2.92 -15.61
CA ASP A 173 23.31 3.61 -14.78
C ASP A 173 23.94 2.69 -13.71
N ALA A 174 24.39 1.49 -14.12
CA ALA A 174 25.27 0.59 -13.36
C ALA A 174 24.66 -0.50 -12.45
N TYR A 175 23.33 -0.62 -12.32
CA TYR A 175 22.70 -1.68 -11.51
C TYR A 175 21.68 -2.53 -12.29
N PRO A 176 22.11 -3.29 -13.32
CA PRO A 176 21.20 -4.13 -14.11
C PRO A 176 20.60 -5.31 -13.31
N ASP A 177 21.18 -5.66 -12.17
CA ASP A 177 20.76 -6.82 -11.37
C ASP A 177 19.38 -6.62 -10.73
N LEU A 178 19.01 -5.38 -10.38
CA LEU A 178 17.67 -5.09 -9.86
C LEU A 178 16.60 -5.36 -10.92
N TRP A 179 16.84 -4.92 -12.16
CA TRP A 179 15.94 -5.21 -13.28
C TRP A 179 15.83 -6.72 -13.56
N ARG A 180 16.94 -7.45 -13.54
CA ARG A 180 16.94 -8.92 -13.69
C ARG A 180 16.17 -9.61 -12.56
N HIS A 181 16.34 -9.13 -11.33
CA HIS A 181 15.60 -9.62 -10.18
C HIS A 181 14.09 -9.44 -10.37
N LEU A 182 13.64 -8.26 -10.80
CA LEU A 182 12.22 -8.01 -11.07
C LEU A 182 11.65 -8.88 -12.19
N ILE A 183 12.40 -9.13 -13.27
CA ILE A 183 11.96 -10.06 -14.31
C ILE A 183 11.74 -11.47 -13.74
N GLY A 184 12.57 -11.89 -12.79
CA GLY A 184 12.47 -13.20 -12.15
C GLY A 184 11.52 -13.25 -10.95
N SER A 185 10.92 -12.13 -10.54
CA SER A 185 10.02 -12.08 -9.39
C SER A 185 8.56 -12.24 -9.80
N GLU A 186 7.65 -12.17 -8.83
CA GLU A 186 6.21 -12.14 -9.06
C GLU A 186 5.73 -10.96 -9.91
N ASN A 187 6.54 -9.89 -10.02
CA ASN A 187 6.27 -8.71 -10.86
C ASN A 187 6.91 -8.79 -12.25
N GLY A 188 7.44 -9.97 -12.61
CA GLY A 188 8.09 -10.18 -13.91
C GLY A 188 7.17 -9.95 -15.09
N ASP A 189 5.88 -10.28 -14.97
CA ASP A 189 4.88 -10.04 -16.01
C ASP A 189 4.70 -8.54 -16.29
N MET A 190 4.66 -7.71 -15.25
CA MET A 190 4.63 -6.26 -15.36
C MET A 190 5.91 -5.69 -15.97
N ALA A 191 7.08 -6.18 -15.55
CA ALA A 191 8.37 -5.79 -16.11
C ALA A 191 8.46 -6.09 -17.62
N MET A 192 7.94 -7.24 -18.04
CA MET A 192 7.86 -7.65 -19.45
C MET A 192 6.85 -6.82 -20.23
N ALA A 193 5.70 -6.47 -19.64
CA ALA A 193 4.73 -5.58 -20.26
C ALA A 193 5.30 -4.16 -20.46
N PHE A 194 6.00 -3.64 -19.46
CA PHE A 194 6.67 -2.34 -19.50
C PHE A 194 7.73 -2.27 -20.60
N SER A 195 8.69 -3.21 -20.56
CA SER A 195 9.79 -3.26 -21.52
C SER A 195 9.32 -3.59 -22.94
N GLY A 196 8.40 -4.54 -23.09
CA GLY A 196 7.81 -4.89 -24.37
C GLY A 196 7.02 -3.73 -25.01
N PHE A 197 6.45 -2.83 -24.20
CA PHE A 197 5.86 -1.60 -24.72
C PHE A 197 6.94 -0.66 -25.28
N LEU A 198 8.03 -0.43 -24.53
CA LEU A 198 9.12 0.45 -24.94
C LEU A 198 9.87 -0.04 -26.18
N GLU A 199 10.03 -1.36 -26.34
CA GLU A 199 10.64 -1.94 -27.53
C GLU A 199 9.84 -1.65 -28.80
N ARG A 200 8.50 -1.64 -28.71
CA ARG A 200 7.61 -1.34 -29.83
C ARG A 200 7.45 0.15 -30.06
N ASN A 201 7.46 0.93 -28.97
CA ASN A 201 7.28 2.36 -28.98
C ASN A 201 8.33 3.03 -28.07
N PRO A 202 9.54 3.30 -28.57
CA PRO A 202 10.61 3.89 -27.75
C PRO A 202 10.27 5.27 -27.18
N SER A 203 9.44 6.05 -27.88
CA SER A 203 8.89 7.32 -27.37
C SER A 203 7.98 7.14 -26.14
N GLY A 204 7.55 5.90 -25.89
CA GLY A 204 6.77 5.45 -24.73
C GLY A 204 7.39 5.82 -23.38
N GLN A 205 8.72 5.97 -23.35
CA GLN A 205 9.47 6.37 -22.15
C GLN A 205 9.09 7.80 -21.71
N PHE A 206 8.81 8.69 -22.66
CA PHE A 206 8.55 10.10 -22.38
C PHE A 206 7.06 10.41 -22.23
N ASN A 207 6.18 9.54 -22.74
CA ASN A 207 4.72 9.71 -22.67
C ASN A 207 4.04 8.81 -21.62
N ARG A 208 4.83 8.04 -20.86
CA ARG A 208 4.41 7.22 -19.70
C ARG A 208 3.47 6.06 -20.03
N GLN A 209 3.23 5.77 -21.31
CA GLN A 209 2.37 4.66 -21.73
C GLN A 209 2.92 3.30 -21.32
N ALA A 210 4.25 3.17 -21.16
CA ALA A 210 4.86 1.97 -20.61
C ALA A 210 4.41 1.69 -19.17
N MET A 211 4.28 2.74 -18.35
CA MET A 211 3.76 2.62 -16.97
C MET A 211 2.30 2.20 -16.99
N THR A 212 1.48 2.80 -17.86
CA THR A 212 0.08 2.40 -18.04
C THR A 212 -0.05 0.93 -18.48
N ALA A 213 0.87 0.44 -19.32
CA ALA A 213 0.91 -0.97 -19.73
C ALA A 213 1.23 -1.90 -18.54
N ALA A 214 2.23 -1.54 -17.72
CA ALA A 214 2.54 -2.28 -16.49
C ALA A 214 1.38 -2.26 -15.50
N PHE A 215 0.74 -1.10 -15.31
CA PHE A 215 -0.44 -0.94 -14.45
C PHE A 215 -1.57 -1.86 -14.89
N ARG A 216 -1.93 -1.88 -16.17
CA ARG A 216 -2.97 -2.79 -16.69
C ARG A 216 -2.58 -4.26 -16.54
N GLN A 217 -1.30 -4.58 -16.68
CA GLN A 217 -0.81 -5.93 -16.48
C GLN A 217 -0.95 -6.37 -15.00
N TRP A 218 -0.86 -5.44 -14.05
CA TRP A 218 -1.04 -5.73 -12.63
C TRP A 218 -2.38 -6.42 -12.34
N PHE A 219 -3.46 -5.89 -12.91
CA PHE A 219 -4.84 -6.38 -12.74
C PHE A 219 -5.11 -7.72 -13.46
N ARG A 220 -4.18 -8.21 -14.28
CA ARG A 220 -4.32 -9.51 -14.94
C ARG A 220 -3.78 -10.67 -14.11
N CYS A 221 -3.15 -10.38 -12.97
CA CYS A 221 -2.70 -11.39 -12.03
C CYS A 221 -3.75 -11.57 -10.93
N GLU A 222 -4.56 -12.63 -11.04
CA GLU A 222 -5.62 -12.94 -10.07
C GLU A 222 -5.08 -13.06 -8.65
N VAL A 223 -3.94 -13.72 -8.47
CA VAL A 223 -3.31 -13.88 -7.14
C VAL A 223 -3.02 -12.52 -6.51
N ARG A 224 -2.46 -11.58 -7.28
CA ARG A 224 -2.10 -10.25 -6.78
C ARG A 224 -3.34 -9.44 -6.39
N VAL A 225 -4.38 -9.46 -7.23
CA VAL A 225 -5.66 -8.79 -6.96
C VAL A 225 -6.32 -9.40 -5.72
N ASN A 226 -6.39 -10.73 -5.63
CA ASN A 226 -7.06 -11.43 -4.52
C ASN A 226 -6.34 -11.21 -3.19
N THR A 227 -5.00 -11.19 -3.18
CA THR A 227 -4.21 -10.86 -1.99
C THR A 227 -4.44 -9.41 -1.56
N CYS A 228 -4.41 -8.45 -2.50
CA CYS A 228 -4.73 -7.05 -2.20
C CYS A 228 -6.13 -6.91 -1.59
N ASP A 229 -7.11 -7.62 -2.15
CA ASP A 229 -8.48 -7.60 -1.67
C ASP A 229 -8.60 -8.16 -0.26
N HIS A 230 -8.04 -9.35 -0.04
CA HIS A 230 -8.07 -9.99 1.26
C HIS A 230 -7.46 -9.08 2.34
N ASN A 231 -6.29 -8.50 2.07
CA ASN A 231 -5.61 -7.61 3.00
C ASN A 231 -6.42 -6.34 3.28
N THR A 232 -7.12 -5.81 2.27
CA THR A 232 -8.00 -4.64 2.45
C THR A 232 -9.21 -5.00 3.29
N LEU A 233 -9.81 -6.18 3.11
CA LEU A 233 -10.97 -6.64 3.88
C LEU A 233 -10.61 -6.89 5.35
N GLU A 234 -9.46 -7.49 5.62
CA GLU A 234 -8.94 -7.65 6.99
C GLU A 234 -8.74 -6.30 7.68
N TYR A 235 -8.22 -5.30 6.95
CA TYR A 235 -8.09 -3.94 7.45
C TYR A 235 -9.45 -3.29 7.77
N LEU A 236 -10.45 -3.45 6.90
CA LEU A 236 -11.80 -2.94 7.14
C LEU A 236 -12.45 -3.60 8.37
N ASP A 237 -12.23 -4.89 8.57
CA ASP A 237 -12.68 -5.61 9.78
C ASP A 237 -12.04 -5.07 11.06
N ASP A 238 -10.75 -4.73 11.02
CA ASP A 238 -10.08 -4.15 12.17
C ASP A 238 -10.66 -2.79 12.54
N ILE A 239 -10.97 -1.93 11.55
CA ILE A 239 -11.67 -0.66 11.79
C ILE A 239 -13.03 -0.89 12.46
N LEU A 240 -13.80 -1.88 11.98
CA LEU A 240 -15.09 -2.24 12.55
C LEU A 240 -14.97 -2.73 14.00
N LYS A 241 -13.93 -3.49 14.33
CA LYS A 241 -13.69 -3.99 15.70
C LYS A 241 -13.25 -2.87 16.64
N GLU A 242 -12.44 -1.93 16.17
CA GLU A 242 -11.91 -0.84 16.99
C GLU A 242 -12.93 0.29 17.23
N THR A 243 -13.87 0.48 16.31
CA THR A 243 -14.80 1.60 16.33
C THR A 243 -16.13 1.23 16.99
N ARG A 244 -16.61 2.10 17.89
CA ARG A 244 -17.94 1.95 18.52
C ARG A 244 -19.09 2.55 17.71
N GLU A 245 -18.78 3.22 16.60
CA GLU A 245 -19.79 3.80 15.72
C GLU A 245 -20.43 2.70 14.84
N GLN A 246 -21.71 2.87 14.51
CA GLN A 246 -22.46 1.92 13.68
C GLN A 246 -21.89 1.80 12.26
N ASN A 247 -21.34 2.89 11.72
CA ASN A 247 -20.64 2.89 10.44
C ASN A 247 -19.41 3.82 10.52
N PRO A 248 -18.20 3.28 10.64
CA PRO A 248 -16.97 4.07 10.72
C PRO A 248 -16.49 4.59 9.36
N PHE A 249 -17.08 4.14 8.25
CA PHE A 249 -16.61 4.42 6.91
C PHE A 249 -17.24 5.67 6.30
N GLY A 250 -16.53 6.22 5.31
CA GLY A 250 -17.05 7.29 4.49
C GLY A 250 -18.21 6.85 3.59
N THR A 251 -18.84 7.82 2.94
CA THR A 251 -20.05 7.61 2.13
C THR A 251 -19.87 7.95 0.65
N LYS A 252 -18.70 8.46 0.27
CA LYS A 252 -18.48 8.98 -1.08
C LYS A 252 -18.14 7.85 -2.06
N LYS A 253 -18.40 8.14 -3.33
CA LYS A 253 -17.87 7.38 -4.47
C LYS A 253 -16.66 8.13 -5.04
N PRO A 254 -15.58 7.43 -5.41
CA PRO A 254 -14.44 8.05 -6.05
C PRO A 254 -14.83 8.60 -7.42
N LYS A 255 -14.23 9.73 -7.79
CA LYS A 255 -14.31 10.35 -9.12
C LYS A 255 -13.09 9.95 -9.93
N ALA A 256 -13.21 9.99 -11.26
CA ALA A 256 -12.11 9.69 -12.18
C ALA A 256 -10.81 10.43 -11.82
N VAL A 257 -10.90 11.73 -11.51
CA VAL A 257 -9.73 12.54 -11.12
C VAL A 257 -9.04 12.03 -9.85
N GLU A 258 -9.77 11.41 -8.92
CA GLU A 258 -9.19 10.90 -7.66
C GLU A 258 -8.35 9.64 -7.92
N VAL A 259 -8.74 8.83 -8.91
CA VAL A 259 -7.92 7.72 -9.41
C VAL A 259 -6.69 8.23 -10.15
N GLU A 260 -6.85 9.22 -11.02
CA GLU A 260 -5.75 9.76 -11.82
C GLU A 260 -4.68 10.42 -10.94
N ILE A 261 -5.09 11.09 -9.86
CA ILE A 261 -4.15 11.73 -8.92
C ILE A 261 -3.25 10.69 -8.23
N LEU A 262 -3.70 9.45 -7.99
CA LEU A 262 -2.82 8.41 -7.44
C LEU A 262 -1.64 8.11 -8.36
N SER A 263 -1.81 8.25 -9.68
CA SER A 263 -0.71 8.06 -10.63
C SER A 263 0.25 9.25 -10.74
N CYS A 264 0.06 10.31 -9.94
CA CYS A 264 0.92 11.48 -9.95
C CYS A 264 2.34 11.13 -9.48
N LEU A 265 3.30 11.38 -10.34
CA LEU A 265 4.72 11.27 -10.05
C LEU A 265 5.25 12.52 -9.34
N PRO A 266 6.46 12.44 -8.75
CA PRO A 266 7.11 13.59 -8.12
C PRO A 266 7.26 14.82 -9.03
N ASP A 267 7.32 14.63 -10.34
CA ASP A 267 7.36 15.70 -11.35
C ASP A 267 5.97 16.29 -11.70
N ARG A 268 4.91 15.90 -10.96
CA ARG A 268 3.52 16.36 -11.06
C ARG A 268 2.74 15.90 -12.29
N THR A 269 3.27 14.94 -13.01
CA THR A 269 2.56 14.32 -14.13
C THR A 269 1.86 13.04 -13.69
N ALA A 270 0.76 12.67 -14.34
CA ALA A 270 -0.03 11.49 -14.02
C ALA A 270 -0.03 10.52 -15.19
N TYR A 271 0.46 9.28 -15.00
CA TYR A 271 0.52 8.29 -16.09
C TYR A 271 -0.83 7.59 -16.34
N LEU A 272 -1.82 7.77 -15.47
CA LEU A 272 -3.20 7.33 -15.68
C LEU A 272 -4.13 8.46 -16.14
N GLN A 273 -3.59 9.63 -16.50
CA GLN A 273 -4.41 10.75 -16.96
C GLN A 273 -5.35 10.35 -18.10
N GLY A 274 -6.65 10.61 -17.94
CA GLY A 274 -7.71 10.25 -18.88
C GLY A 274 -8.23 8.81 -18.77
N TYR A 275 -7.67 7.98 -17.89
CA TYR A 275 -8.12 6.60 -17.66
C TYR A 275 -8.99 6.43 -16.41
N GLY A 276 -9.21 7.48 -15.61
CA GLY A 276 -9.91 7.35 -14.33
C GLY A 276 -11.35 6.83 -14.47
N SER A 277 -12.07 7.24 -15.52
CA SER A 277 -13.44 6.75 -15.77
C SER A 277 -13.47 5.29 -16.21
N GLU A 278 -12.50 4.85 -17.02
CA GLU A 278 -12.35 3.45 -17.42
C GLU A 278 -12.08 2.58 -16.19
N ILE A 279 -11.12 2.97 -15.36
CA ILE A 279 -10.74 2.24 -14.13
C ILE A 279 -11.91 2.08 -13.16
N LEU A 280 -12.79 3.08 -13.04
CA LEU A 280 -13.93 3.01 -12.13
C LEU A 280 -15.14 2.23 -12.67
N SER A 281 -15.17 1.93 -13.97
CA SER A 281 -16.35 1.32 -14.61
C SER A 281 -16.09 -0.04 -15.23
N ASP A 282 -14.86 -0.33 -15.62
CA ASP A 282 -14.49 -1.62 -16.21
C ASP A 282 -14.30 -2.68 -15.10
N PRO A 283 -15.04 -3.81 -15.18
CA PRO A 283 -14.93 -4.92 -14.23
C PRO A 283 -13.51 -5.45 -14.02
N LEU A 284 -12.60 -5.30 -15.00
CA LEU A 284 -11.20 -5.70 -14.82
C LEU A 284 -10.54 -5.00 -13.63
N PHE A 285 -10.92 -3.75 -13.34
CA PHE A 285 -10.31 -2.97 -12.26
C PHE A 285 -11.19 -2.94 -11.00
N SER A 286 -12.51 -2.77 -11.18
CA SER A 286 -13.45 -2.58 -10.07
C SER A 286 -14.19 -3.86 -9.65
N GLY A 287 -14.10 -4.93 -10.44
CA GLY A 287 -14.73 -6.22 -10.14
C GLY A 287 -14.00 -6.98 -9.03
N MET A 288 -14.71 -7.84 -8.32
CA MET A 288 -14.12 -8.76 -7.34
C MET A 288 -14.58 -10.15 -7.76
N ASP A 289 -13.66 -10.99 -8.24
CA ASP A 289 -14.01 -12.30 -8.82
C ASP A 289 -13.85 -13.46 -7.82
N ASP A 290 -13.02 -13.29 -6.79
CA ASP A 290 -12.80 -14.32 -5.77
C ASP A 290 -14.03 -14.49 -4.84
N PRO A 291 -14.65 -15.69 -4.78
CA PRO A 291 -15.86 -15.91 -3.97
C PRO A 291 -15.66 -15.73 -2.46
N ILE A 292 -14.44 -15.95 -1.96
CA ILE A 292 -14.13 -15.80 -0.52
C ILE A 292 -14.15 -14.30 -0.17
N ASN A 293 -13.42 -13.49 -0.93
CA ASN A 293 -13.40 -12.04 -0.77
C ASN A 293 -14.80 -11.42 -1.00
N GLN A 294 -15.57 -11.91 -1.99
CA GLN A 294 -16.96 -11.48 -2.20
C GLN A 294 -17.82 -11.72 -0.96
N SER A 295 -17.71 -12.93 -0.38
CA SER A 295 -18.48 -13.31 0.81
C SER A 295 -18.07 -12.49 2.03
N HIS A 296 -16.77 -12.21 2.18
CA HIS A 296 -16.23 -11.38 3.26
C HIS A 296 -16.71 -9.94 3.15
N LEU A 297 -16.59 -9.30 1.97
CA LEU A 297 -17.14 -7.97 1.73
C LEU A 297 -18.65 -7.93 1.98
N PHE A 298 -19.37 -8.97 1.55
CA PHE A 298 -20.81 -9.07 1.81
C PHE A 298 -21.11 -9.06 3.32
N HIS A 299 -20.36 -9.79 4.14
CA HIS A 299 -20.52 -9.76 5.60
C HIS A 299 -20.24 -8.38 6.19
N ILE A 300 -19.16 -7.72 5.77
CA ILE A 300 -18.85 -6.33 6.18
C ILE A 300 -20.02 -5.40 5.87
N LEU A 301 -20.51 -5.42 4.62
CA LEU A 301 -21.64 -4.59 4.20
C LEU A 301 -22.92 -4.95 4.97
N TYR A 302 -23.11 -6.22 5.31
CA TYR A 302 -24.24 -6.70 6.08
C TYR A 302 -24.24 -6.15 7.51
N ASP A 303 -23.09 -6.17 8.17
CA ASP A 303 -22.94 -5.70 9.54
C ASP A 303 -23.14 -4.18 9.64
N LEU A 304 -22.75 -3.44 8.59
CA LEU A 304 -23.00 -1.99 8.49
C LEU A 304 -24.49 -1.62 8.38
N GLU A 305 -25.34 -2.51 7.89
CA GLU A 305 -26.79 -2.27 7.76
C GLU A 305 -27.59 -2.71 9.01
N ALA A 306 -26.98 -3.44 9.94
CA ALA A 306 -27.64 -3.95 11.12
C ALA A 306 -28.01 -2.82 12.12
N THR A 307 -29.24 -2.84 12.63
CA THR A 307 -29.74 -1.93 13.68
C THR A 307 -29.66 -2.62 15.05
N ILE A 308 -28.92 -2.05 16.01
CA ILE A 308 -28.78 -2.66 17.34
C ILE A 308 -29.82 -2.07 18.32
N ILE A 309 -30.58 -2.94 19.00
CA ILE A 309 -31.44 -2.56 20.14
C ILE A 309 -31.09 -3.45 21.33
N GLU A 310 -30.75 -2.85 22.49
CA GLU A 310 -30.38 -3.58 23.72
C GLU A 310 -29.26 -4.61 23.53
N ASN A 311 -28.21 -4.23 22.78
CA ASN A 311 -27.10 -5.11 22.37
C ASN A 311 -27.52 -6.33 21.53
N VAL A 312 -28.74 -6.35 20.99
CA VAL A 312 -29.19 -7.36 20.03
C VAL A 312 -29.21 -6.73 18.63
N PRO A 313 -28.46 -7.28 17.65
CA PRO A 313 -28.48 -6.80 16.28
C PRO A 313 -29.74 -7.27 15.56
N PHE A 314 -30.43 -6.34 14.91
CA PHE A 314 -31.60 -6.56 14.09
C PHE A 314 -31.35 -6.15 12.65
N ARG A 315 -31.78 -7.02 11.75
CA ARG A 315 -31.68 -6.83 10.29
C ARG A 315 -32.78 -5.93 9.74
N ASP A 316 -33.91 -5.86 10.44
CA ASP A 316 -35.06 -5.07 10.07
C ASP A 316 -35.46 -4.19 11.25
N SER A 317 -35.37 -2.87 11.07
CA SER A 317 -35.77 -1.91 12.10
C SER A 317 -37.23 -2.08 12.53
N ASP A 318 -38.11 -2.58 11.65
CA ASP A 318 -39.51 -2.86 11.98
C ASP A 318 -39.67 -4.16 12.77
N LEU A 319 -38.82 -5.16 12.53
CA LEU A 319 -38.74 -6.34 13.40
C LEU A 319 -38.19 -5.97 14.78
N ALA A 320 -37.18 -5.12 14.82
CA ALA A 320 -36.59 -4.60 16.04
C ALA A 320 -37.64 -3.84 16.88
N LYS A 321 -38.43 -2.97 16.24
CA LYS A 321 -39.59 -2.29 16.87
C LYS A 321 -40.67 -3.25 17.37
N LYS A 322 -40.90 -4.37 16.68
CA LYS A 322 -41.91 -5.36 17.11
C LYS A 322 -41.47 -6.14 18.34
N ILE A 323 -40.17 -6.43 18.44
CA ILE A 323 -39.58 -7.17 19.57
C ILE A 323 -39.35 -6.25 20.77
N PHE A 324 -39.02 -4.98 20.52
CA PHE A 324 -38.82 -3.94 21.54
C PHE A 324 -39.75 -2.73 21.33
N PRO A 325 -41.07 -2.88 21.51
CA PRO A 325 -42.06 -1.87 21.14
C PRO A 325 -42.16 -0.65 22.05
N ALA A 326 -41.62 -0.72 23.27
CA ALA A 326 -41.73 0.34 24.27
C ALA A 326 -40.61 1.39 24.22
N GLN A 327 -39.63 1.23 23.32
CA GLN A 327 -38.46 2.10 23.26
C GLN A 327 -38.45 2.91 21.95
N PRO A 328 -38.16 4.22 22.03
CA PRO A 328 -37.84 4.97 20.82
C PRO A 328 -36.59 4.34 20.21
N LEU A 329 -36.65 3.97 18.92
CA LEU A 329 -35.44 3.72 18.14
C LEU A 329 -34.53 4.94 18.32
N MET A 330 -33.41 4.77 19.00
CA MET A 330 -32.31 5.72 18.94
C MET A 330 -31.71 5.63 17.54
N LEU A 331 -32.43 6.18 16.55
CA LEU A 331 -31.84 6.60 15.29
C LEU A 331 -31.00 7.83 15.65
N GLU A 332 -29.74 7.65 16.00
CA GLU A 332 -28.78 8.76 16.02
C GLU A 332 -28.58 9.26 14.58
N LYS A 333 -29.58 9.99 14.07
CA LYS A 333 -29.39 10.86 12.91
C LYS A 333 -28.55 12.04 13.38
N LYS A 334 -27.23 11.99 13.17
CA LYS A 334 -26.37 13.18 13.26
C LYS A 334 -26.99 14.25 12.33
N THR A 335 -27.54 15.28 12.94
CA THR A 335 -27.85 16.54 12.27
C THR A 335 -26.53 17.09 11.73
N THR A 336 -26.36 17.06 10.41
CA THR A 336 -25.39 17.89 9.73
C THR A 336 -25.69 19.34 10.10
N LYS A 337 -24.92 19.91 11.02
CA LYS A 337 -24.75 21.36 11.10
C LYS A 337 -24.08 21.79 9.80
N ALA A 338 -24.88 22.36 8.91
CA ALA A 338 -24.41 23.30 7.93
C ALA A 338 -24.24 24.64 8.67
N ASP A 339 -23.01 25.05 8.91
CA ASP A 339 -22.61 26.43 9.20
C ASP A 339 -21.51 26.74 8.15
N GLN A 340 -21.82 27.63 7.19
CA GLN A 340 -21.46 29.06 7.17
C GLN A 340 -19.99 29.32 6.87
#